data_AF-A0A699SKH8-F1
#
_entry.id   AF-A0A699SKH8-F1
#
_cell.length_a   1.000
_cell.length_b   1.000
_cell.length_c   1.000
_cell.angle_alpha   90.00
_cell.angle_beta   90.00
_cell.angle_gamma   90.00
#
_symmetry.space_group_name_H-M   'P 1'
#
loop_
_entity.id
_entity.type
_entity.pdbx_description
1 polymer ?
#
loop_
_entity_poly.entity_id
_entity_poly.type
_entity_poly.pdbx_seq_one_letter_code
_entity_poly.pdbx_strand_id
1 'polypeptide(L)'
;FFARIEAIMLFLAYASFMGFIVYQMDVKSAFLYDTIEEEVYVCQPPCFEDPHFPNKVYKVEKASYGLHQAPRAWYETLSTYLSENRFRRGTIDKTLFIKKDRDDILLVQVKQKDDGIFTNQDKYVADILKKFNFTTVKTSSTLMEPNKALIEDAEAEDVDVHLYRSMIGSLMYLTTSRLDIMFVV
;
A
#
# COMPACT_ATOMS: atom_id res chain seq x y z
N PHE A 1 0.90 -14.34 -8.04
CA PHE A 1 0.47 -13.43 -9.12
C PHE A 1 0.90 -12.01 -8.78
N PHE A 2 1.99 -11.52 -9.37
CA PHE A 2 2.50 -10.18 -9.05
C PHE A 2 1.96 -9.15 -10.03
N ALA A 3 1.44 -8.03 -9.52
CA ALA A 3 1.14 -6.88 -10.34
C ALA A 3 2.46 -6.24 -10.80
N ARG A 4 2.58 -6.03 -12.11
CA ARG A 4 3.78 -5.45 -12.72
C ARG A 4 3.95 -3.99 -12.33
N ILE A 5 5.15 -3.58 -11.95
CA ILE A 5 5.43 -2.20 -11.54
C ILE A 5 5.07 -1.18 -12.63
N GLU A 6 5.24 -1.53 -13.91
CA GLU A 6 4.89 -0.66 -15.02
C GLU A 6 3.37 -0.44 -15.12
N ALA A 7 2.57 -1.48 -14.83
CA ALA A 7 1.11 -1.36 -14.82
C ALA A 7 0.64 -0.45 -13.69
N ILE A 8 1.32 -0.51 -12.54
CA ILE A 8 1.04 0.33 -11.36
C ILE A 8 1.36 1.79 -11.67
N MET A 9 2.53 2.04 -12.26
CA MET A 9 2.95 3.38 -12.63
C MET A 9 2.04 3.98 -13.69
N LEU A 10 1.66 3.20 -14.70
CA LEU A 10 0.72 3.62 -15.73
C LEU A 10 -0.66 3.94 -15.12
N PHE A 11 -1.14 3.11 -14.19
CA PHE A 11 -2.37 3.34 -13.48
C PHE A 11 -2.34 4.65 -12.68
N LEU A 12 -1.30 4.87 -11.88
CA LEU A 12 -1.16 6.09 -11.07
C LEU A 12 -0.97 7.34 -11.93
N ALA A 13 -0.21 7.26 -13.01
CA ALA A 13 -0.03 8.35 -13.97
C ALA A 13 -1.36 8.72 -14.63
N TYR A 14 -2.14 7.72 -15.05
CA TYR A 14 -3.47 7.94 -15.63
C TYR A 14 -4.45 8.52 -14.61
N ALA A 15 -4.48 7.98 -13.39
CA ALA A 15 -5.32 8.50 -12.31
C ALA A 15 -4.99 9.97 -11.99
N SER A 16 -3.70 10.32 -11.93
CA SER A 16 -3.25 11.70 -11.74
C SER A 16 -3.65 12.62 -12.90
N PHE A 17 -3.58 12.14 -14.15
CA PHE A 17 -3.98 12.90 -15.33
C PHE A 17 -5.49 13.16 -15.38
N MET A 18 -6.28 12.16 -14.99
CA MET A 18 -7.75 12.23 -14.98
C MET A 18 -8.34 12.89 -13.71
N GLY A 19 -7.50 13.22 -12.72
CA GLY A 19 -7.95 13.77 -11.44
C GLY A 19 -8.67 12.76 -10.55
N PHE A 20 -8.42 11.46 -10.72
CA PHE A 20 -9.02 10.41 -9.90
C PHE A 20 -8.38 10.33 -8.51
N ILE A 21 -9.23 10.13 -7.49
CA ILE A 21 -8.77 9.81 -6.15
C ILE A 21 -8.45 8.31 -6.09
N VAL A 22 -7.21 7.98 -5.72
CA VAL A 22 -6.74 6.60 -5.59
C VAL A 22 -6.78 6.19 -4.12
N TYR A 23 -7.47 5.08 -3.84
CA TYR A 23 -7.47 4.45 -2.52
C TYR A 23 -6.65 3.17 -2.56
N GLN A 24 -5.84 2.94 -1.52
CA GLN A 24 -5.18 1.67 -1.29
C GLN A 24 -5.85 0.99 -0.10
N MET A 25 -6.30 -0.25 -0.29
CA MET A 25 -6.86 -1.09 0.76
C MET A 25 -6.00 -2.33 0.93
N ASP A 26 -5.75 -2.69 2.18
CA ASP A 26 -5.14 -3.95 2.58
C ASP A 26 -6.19 -4.83 3.24
N VAL A 27 -6.35 -6.07 2.75
CA VAL A 27 -7.37 -6.99 3.26
C VAL A 27 -6.73 -7.87 4.34
N LYS A 28 -6.98 -7.52 5.60
CA LYS A 28 -6.59 -8.38 6.73
C LYS A 28 -7.30 -9.72 6.61
N SER A 29 -6.61 -10.81 6.94
CA SER A 29 -7.17 -12.17 6.95
C SER A 29 -7.71 -12.68 5.61
N ALA A 30 -7.21 -12.15 4.48
CA ALA A 30 -7.58 -12.55 3.13
C ALA A 30 -7.68 -14.07 2.95
N PHE A 31 -6.70 -14.82 3.45
CA PHE A 31 -6.65 -16.28 3.26
C PHE A 31 -7.55 -17.09 4.21
N LEU A 32 -7.86 -16.57 5.40
CA LEU A 32 -8.50 -17.34 6.48
C LEU A 32 -9.95 -17.74 6.20
N TYR A 33 -10.57 -17.19 5.16
CA TYR A 33 -11.96 -17.47 4.79
C TYR A 33 -12.10 -18.32 3.53
N ASP A 34 -11.04 -18.49 2.74
CA ASP A 34 -11.09 -19.28 1.52
C ASP A 34 -10.86 -20.77 1.80
N THR A 35 -11.63 -21.62 1.12
CA THR A 35 -11.39 -23.06 1.05
C THR A 35 -10.35 -23.35 -0.01
N ILE A 36 -9.49 -24.34 0.24
CA ILE A 36 -8.59 -24.85 -0.79
C ILE A 36 -9.26 -26.01 -1.53
N GLU A 37 -9.27 -25.97 -2.87
CA GLU A 37 -9.76 -27.09 -3.69
C GLU A 37 -8.78 -28.26 -3.70
N GLU A 38 -7.49 -27.97 -3.59
CA GLU A 38 -6.43 -28.97 -3.56
C GLU A 38 -6.34 -29.61 -2.18
N GLU A 39 -6.19 -30.94 -2.13
CA GLU A 39 -5.94 -31.63 -0.87
C GLU A 39 -4.52 -31.36 -0.38
N VAL A 40 -4.42 -30.53 0.66
CA VAL A 40 -3.14 -30.26 1.33
C VAL A 40 -3.16 -30.88 2.72
N TYR A 41 -2.07 -31.58 3.03
CA TYR A 41 -1.84 -32.17 4.34
C TYR A 41 -0.62 -31.53 4.97
N VAL A 42 -0.66 -31.32 6.29
CA VAL A 42 0.46 -30.79 7.07
C VAL A 42 0.83 -31.74 8.19
N CYS A 43 2.13 -31.81 8.48
CA CYS A 43 2.62 -32.54 9.64
C CYS A 43 2.00 -31.98 10.92
N GLN A 44 1.96 -32.82 11.96
CA GLN A 44 1.54 -32.37 13.28
C GLN A 44 2.52 -31.30 13.78
N PRO A 45 2.03 -30.20 14.39
CA PRO A 45 2.91 -29.17 14.90
C PRO A 45 3.81 -29.74 16.00
N PRO A 46 5.09 -29.33 16.06
CA PRO A 46 5.96 -29.67 17.18
C PRO A 46 5.26 -29.31 18.50
N CYS A 47 5.33 -30.22 19.48
CA CYS A 47 4.64 -30.12 20.79
C CYS A 47 3.10 -30.35 20.77
N PHE A 48 2.49 -30.66 19.63
CA PHE A 48 1.07 -31.01 19.49
C PHE A 48 0.85 -32.37 18.81
N GLU A 49 1.88 -33.22 18.79
CA GLU A 49 1.82 -34.56 18.24
C GLU A 49 0.94 -35.47 19.12
N ASP A 50 0.00 -36.18 18.50
CA ASP A 50 -0.84 -37.16 19.19
C ASP A 50 0.00 -38.39 19.60
N PRO A 51 0.10 -38.70 20.91
CA PRO A 51 0.90 -39.82 21.39
C PRO A 51 0.43 -41.19 20.88
N HIS A 52 -0.87 -41.32 20.57
CA HIS A 52 -1.46 -42.57 20.09
C HIS A 52 -1.38 -42.69 18.57
N PHE A 53 -1.25 -41.57 17.86
CA PHE A 53 -1.22 -41.51 16.41
C PHE A 53 -0.09 -40.61 15.87
N PRO A 54 1.19 -40.92 16.15
CA PRO A 54 2.31 -40.05 15.79
C PRO A 54 2.49 -39.88 14.27
N ASN A 55 2.08 -40.87 13.48
CA ASN A 55 2.23 -40.87 12.02
C ASN A 55 1.05 -40.23 11.27
N LYS A 56 0.05 -39.67 11.97
CA LYS A 56 -1.07 -38.97 11.31
C LYS A 56 -0.66 -37.56 10.90
N VAL A 57 -1.40 -37.02 9.93
CA VAL A 57 -1.26 -35.67 9.40
C VAL A 57 -2.61 -34.96 9.44
N TYR A 58 -2.61 -33.64 9.48
CA TYR A 58 -3.83 -32.84 9.42
C TYR A 58 -4.15 -32.46 7.98
N LYS A 59 -5.42 -32.61 7.57
CA LYS A 59 -5.92 -32.06 6.31
C LYS A 59 -6.21 -30.58 6.52
N VAL A 60 -5.68 -29.74 5.65
CA VAL A 60 -5.92 -28.30 5.65
C VAL A 60 -7.23 -28.05 4.93
N GLU A 61 -8.23 -27.47 5.62
CA GLU A 61 -9.52 -27.14 4.99
C GLU A 61 -9.59 -25.70 4.48
N LYS A 62 -8.79 -24.81 5.07
CA LYS A 62 -8.79 -23.38 4.76
C LYS A 62 -7.42 -22.91 4.32
N ALA A 63 -7.41 -21.98 3.37
CA ALA A 63 -6.21 -21.31 2.97
C ALA A 63 -5.58 -20.59 4.19
N SER A 64 -4.27 -20.73 4.33
CA SER A 64 -3.51 -20.14 5.44
C SER A 64 -2.25 -19.46 4.93
N TYR A 65 -1.70 -18.56 5.73
CA TYR A 65 -0.45 -17.89 5.41
C TYR A 65 0.69 -18.91 5.27
N GLY A 66 1.54 -18.73 4.26
CA GLY A 66 2.65 -19.64 3.95
C GLY A 66 2.27 -20.80 3.01
N LEU A 67 0.98 -21.01 2.74
CA LEU A 67 0.55 -21.99 1.77
C LEU A 67 0.66 -21.42 0.34
N HIS A 68 1.41 -22.08 -0.54
CA HIS A 68 1.60 -21.61 -1.93
C HIS A 68 0.26 -21.50 -2.69
N GLN A 69 -0.75 -22.32 -2.35
CA GLN A 69 -2.08 -22.25 -2.96
C GLN A 69 -2.95 -21.08 -2.46
N ALA A 70 -2.75 -20.60 -1.22
CA ALA A 70 -3.61 -19.59 -0.59
C ALA A 70 -3.72 -18.29 -1.41
N PRO A 71 -2.61 -17.72 -1.91
CA PRO A 71 -2.57 -16.74 -2.98
C PRO A 71 -3.60 -16.85 -4.11
N ARG A 72 -3.67 -18.04 -4.70
CA ARG A 72 -4.46 -18.30 -5.90
C ARG A 72 -5.93 -18.47 -5.55
N ALA A 73 -6.21 -19.23 -4.49
CA ALA A 73 -7.57 -19.43 -3.98
C ALA A 73 -8.25 -18.08 -3.70
N TRP A 74 -7.56 -17.20 -2.98
CA TRP A 74 -8.09 -15.86 -2.69
C TRP A 74 -8.31 -14.99 -3.92
N TYR A 75 -7.35 -15.02 -4.86
CA TYR A 75 -7.50 -14.28 -6.10
C TYR A 75 -8.73 -14.74 -6.90
N GLU A 76 -8.99 -16.05 -6.98
CA GLU A 76 -10.16 -16.59 -7.68
C GLU A 76 -11.49 -16.21 -6.98
N THR A 77 -11.57 -16.31 -5.65
CA THR A 77 -12.74 -15.88 -4.87
C THR A 77 -13.03 -14.40 -5.10
N LEU A 78 -12.03 -13.52 -4.92
CA LEU A 78 -12.19 -12.08 -5.12
C LEU A 78 -12.56 -11.76 -6.57
N SER A 79 -11.89 -12.41 -7.51
CA SER A 79 -12.14 -12.25 -8.95
C SER A 79 -13.57 -12.58 -9.33
N THR A 80 -14.12 -13.65 -8.76
CA THR A 80 -15.52 -14.07 -8.94
C THR A 80 -16.46 -13.02 -8.37
N TYR A 81 -16.27 -12.64 -7.10
CA TYR A 81 -17.08 -11.61 -6.44
C TYR A 81 -17.11 -10.28 -7.21
N LEU A 82 -15.96 -9.79 -7.67
CA LEU A 82 -15.90 -8.56 -8.46
C LEU A 82 -16.66 -8.69 -9.79
N SER A 83 -16.56 -9.85 -10.44
CA SER A 83 -17.23 -10.10 -11.73
C SER A 83 -18.75 -10.12 -11.55
N GLU A 84 -19.26 -10.75 -10.48
CA GLU A 84 -20.67 -10.73 -10.10
C GLU A 84 -21.17 -9.31 -9.79
N ASN A 85 -20.30 -8.47 -9.22
CA ASN A 85 -20.59 -7.06 -8.90
C ASN A 85 -20.37 -6.08 -10.07
N ARG A 86 -20.43 -6.58 -11.31
CA ARG A 86 -20.34 -5.83 -12.58
C ARG A 86 -18.99 -5.17 -12.86
N PHE A 87 -17.92 -5.63 -12.21
CA PHE A 87 -16.58 -5.27 -12.66
C PHE A 87 -16.21 -6.08 -13.90
N ARG A 88 -15.56 -5.43 -14.86
CA ARG A 88 -14.95 -6.07 -16.02
C ARG A 88 -13.48 -6.29 -15.72
N ARG A 89 -13.02 -7.52 -15.91
CA ARG A 89 -11.59 -7.85 -15.80
C ARG A 89 -10.84 -7.27 -17.00
N GLY A 90 -9.65 -6.73 -16.75
CA GLY A 90 -8.75 -6.21 -17.77
C GLY A 90 -8.32 -7.29 -18.75
N THR A 91 -8.21 -6.93 -20.03
CA THR A 91 -7.83 -7.86 -21.11
C THR A 91 -6.33 -8.13 -21.13
N ILE A 92 -5.51 -7.11 -20.87
CA ILE A 92 -4.04 -7.19 -20.86
C ILE A 92 -3.54 -7.59 -19.47
N ASP A 93 -3.97 -6.85 -18.44
CA ASP A 93 -3.66 -7.16 -17.05
C ASP A 93 -4.89 -7.76 -16.37
N LYS A 94 -4.83 -9.07 -16.11
CA LYS A 94 -5.92 -9.80 -15.46
C LYS A 94 -6.16 -9.34 -14.02
N THR A 95 -5.17 -8.73 -13.38
CA THR A 95 -5.27 -8.23 -12.00
C THR A 95 -5.99 -6.89 -11.89
N LEU A 96 -6.24 -6.22 -13.02
CA LEU A 96 -6.99 -4.98 -13.10
C LEU A 96 -8.47 -5.26 -13.33
N PHE A 97 -9.33 -4.59 -12.59
CA PHE A 97 -10.78 -4.65 -12.69
C PHE A 97 -11.34 -3.25 -12.87
N ILE A 98 -12.28 -3.10 -13.79
CA ILE A 98 -12.84 -1.81 -14.20
C ILE A 98 -14.35 -1.88 -14.06
N LYS A 99 -14.94 -0.99 -13.28
CA LYS A 99 -16.38 -0.77 -13.22
C LYS A 99 -16.67 0.65 -13.68
N LYS A 100 -17.50 0.77 -14.70
CA LYS A 100 -17.99 2.06 -15.17
C LYS A 100 -19.46 2.19 -14.80
N ASP A 101 -19.80 3.27 -14.13
CA ASP A 101 -21.19 3.64 -13.86
C ASP A 101 -21.41 5.07 -14.33
N ARG A 102 -22.19 5.24 -15.39
CA ARG A 102 -22.36 6.53 -16.10
C ARG A 102 -21.01 7.16 -16.49
N ASP A 103 -20.67 8.29 -15.89
CA ASP A 103 -19.43 9.03 -16.12
C ASP A 103 -18.32 8.65 -15.12
N ASP A 104 -18.66 7.92 -14.06
CA ASP A 104 -17.72 7.49 -13.03
C ASP A 104 -17.03 6.17 -13.42
N ILE A 105 -15.73 6.11 -13.18
CA ILE A 105 -14.89 4.94 -13.42
C ILE A 105 -14.23 4.55 -12.12
N LEU A 106 -14.48 3.32 -11.67
CA LEU A 106 -13.78 2.68 -10.57
C LEU A 106 -12.81 1.64 -11.12
N LEU A 107 -11.55 1.78 -10.73
CA LEU A 107 -10.45 0.89 -11.10
C LEU A 107 -9.92 0.20 -9.84
N VAL A 108 -9.88 -1.13 -9.86
CA VAL A 108 -9.38 -1.94 -8.75
C VAL A 108 -8.23 -2.80 -9.29
N GLN A 109 -7.03 -2.62 -8.76
CA GLN A 109 -5.88 -3.45 -9.09
C GLN A 109 -5.52 -4.35 -7.91
N VAL A 110 -5.59 -5.66 -8.11
CA VAL A 110 -5.28 -6.66 -7.09
C VAL A 110 -3.79 -6.98 -7.14
N LYS A 111 -3.10 -6.91 -6.00
CA LYS A 111 -1.66 -7.20 -5.94
C LYS A 111 -1.37 -8.22 -4.85
N GLN A 112 -0.60 -9.23 -5.22
CA GLN A 112 0.12 -10.07 -4.27
C GLN A 112 1.50 -9.49 -4.05
N LYS A 113 1.96 -9.51 -2.80
CA LYS A 113 3.33 -9.15 -2.43
C LYS A 113 3.84 -10.21 -1.47
N ASP A 114 5.10 -10.59 -1.60
CA ASP A 114 5.74 -11.53 -0.67
C ASP A 114 6.55 -10.79 0.42
N ASP A 115 6.93 -9.53 0.19
CA ASP A 115 7.86 -8.78 1.05
C ASP A 115 7.63 -7.24 1.08
N GLY A 116 6.47 -6.78 0.59
CA GLY A 116 6.09 -5.35 0.63
C GLY A 116 6.36 -4.58 -0.68
N ILE A 117 5.93 -3.31 -0.74
CA ILE A 117 6.22 -2.39 -1.86
C ILE A 117 7.15 -1.32 -1.34
N PHE A 118 8.23 -1.04 -2.07
CA PHE A 118 9.01 0.18 -1.88
C PHE A 118 8.44 1.30 -2.76
N THR A 119 8.06 2.41 -2.13
CA THR A 119 7.66 3.65 -2.80
C THR A 119 8.88 4.55 -2.97
N ASN A 120 9.28 4.82 -4.22
CA ASN A 120 10.19 5.91 -4.52
C ASN A 120 9.39 7.24 -4.50
N GLN A 121 9.83 8.18 -3.67
CA GLN A 121 9.19 9.49 -3.47
C GLN A 121 10.03 10.65 -3.99
N ASP A 122 11.13 10.38 -4.70
CA ASP A 122 12.08 11.40 -5.15
C ASP A 122 11.37 12.48 -5.97
N LYS A 123 10.35 12.08 -6.75
CA LYS A 123 9.51 13.01 -7.51
C LYS A 123 8.62 13.87 -6.61
N TYR A 124 7.96 13.30 -5.60
CA TYR A 124 7.12 14.06 -4.68
C TYR A 124 7.95 15.01 -3.81
N VAL A 125 9.13 14.58 -3.38
CA VAL A 125 10.12 15.42 -2.69
C VAL A 125 10.56 16.57 -3.60
N ALA A 126 10.93 16.28 -4.85
CA ALA A 126 11.32 17.32 -5.81
C ALA A 126 10.18 18.32 -6.09
N ASP A 127 8.94 17.84 -6.20
CA ASP A 127 7.76 18.68 -6.44
C ASP A 127 7.44 19.56 -5.22
N ILE A 128 7.59 19.06 -3.98
CA ILE A 128 7.46 19.86 -2.75
C ILE A 128 8.54 20.92 -2.68
N LEU A 129 9.81 20.53 -2.90
CA LEU A 129 10.92 21.47 -2.90
C LEU A 129 10.72 22.56 -3.95
N LYS A 130 10.21 22.21 -5.13
CA LYS A 130 9.86 23.18 -6.17
C LYS A 130 8.68 24.07 -5.78
N LYS A 131 7.61 23.48 -5.23
CA LYS A 131 6.38 24.19 -4.83
C LYS A 131 6.65 25.29 -3.80
N PHE A 132 7.58 25.04 -2.87
CA PHE A 132 7.92 25.98 -1.81
C PHE A 132 9.26 26.71 -2.04
N ASN A 133 9.80 26.66 -3.27
CA ASN A 133 11.06 27.32 -3.66
C ASN A 133 12.29 26.91 -2.82
N PHE A 134 12.31 25.66 -2.33
CA PHE A 134 13.40 25.09 -1.54
C PHE A 134 14.42 24.28 -2.37
N THR A 135 14.45 24.46 -3.69
CA THR A 135 15.35 23.72 -4.59
C THR A 135 16.84 24.03 -4.38
N THR A 136 17.17 25.17 -3.78
CA THR A 136 18.54 25.62 -3.51
C THR A 136 18.90 25.61 -2.02
N VAL A 137 17.99 25.15 -1.15
CA VAL A 137 18.22 25.16 0.30
C VAL A 137 19.26 24.13 0.68
N LYS A 138 20.16 24.53 1.57
CA LYS A 138 21.24 23.68 2.09
C LYS A 138 20.64 22.54 2.91
N THR A 139 21.06 21.32 2.63
CA THR A 139 20.64 20.16 3.41
C THR A 139 21.19 20.25 4.83
N SER A 140 20.35 19.91 5.81
CA SER A 140 20.73 19.74 7.21
C SER A 140 20.51 18.28 7.60
N SER A 141 21.41 17.74 8.40
CA SER A 141 21.26 16.39 8.99
C SER A 141 20.39 16.37 10.24
N THR A 142 19.96 17.54 10.74
CA THR A 142 19.16 17.67 11.96
C THR A 142 17.85 18.39 11.66
N LEU A 143 16.74 17.86 12.20
CA LEU A 143 15.38 18.37 12.02
C LEU A 143 15.16 19.74 12.67
N MET A 144 15.93 20.04 13.71
CA MET A 144 15.87 21.30 14.47
C MET A 144 17.22 21.53 15.15
N GLU A 145 17.65 22.79 15.27
CA GLU A 145 18.86 23.13 16.02
C GLU A 145 18.62 22.92 17.52
N PRO A 146 19.38 22.02 18.19
CA PRO A 146 19.22 21.81 19.62
C PRO A 146 19.63 23.07 20.39
N ASN A 147 18.86 23.44 21.41
CA ASN A 147 19.09 24.58 22.32
C ASN A 147 18.91 25.98 21.71
N LYS A 148 18.22 26.13 20.58
CA LYS A 148 17.87 27.46 20.06
C LYS A 148 16.61 27.99 20.74
N ALA A 149 16.76 29.07 21.51
CA ALA A 149 15.63 29.82 22.05
C ALA A 149 14.88 30.49 20.89
N LEU A 150 13.57 30.27 20.81
CA LEU A 150 12.70 30.99 19.89
C LEU A 150 12.47 32.40 20.45
N ILE A 151 12.77 33.42 19.65
CA ILE A 151 12.58 34.82 19.99
C ILE A 151 11.52 35.35 19.04
N GLU A 152 10.57 36.13 19.57
CA GLU A 152 9.58 36.83 18.77
C GLU A 152 10.26 37.93 17.96
N ASP A 153 10.06 37.91 16.64
CA ASP A 153 10.53 38.96 15.75
C ASP A 153 9.38 39.93 15.49
N ALA A 154 9.42 41.09 16.16
CA ALA A 154 8.37 42.10 16.07
C ALA A 154 8.32 42.81 14.71
N GLU A 155 9.35 42.66 13.86
CA GLU A 155 9.39 43.26 12.52
C GLU A 155 9.14 42.25 11.39
N ALA A 156 8.97 40.97 11.71
CA ALA A 156 8.69 39.94 10.72
C ALA A 156 7.26 40.05 10.16
N GLU A 157 7.12 39.85 8.85
CA GLU A 157 5.79 39.68 8.24
C GLU A 157 5.12 38.40 8.75
N ASP A 158 3.82 38.51 9.03
CA ASP A 158 3.00 37.37 9.39
C ASP A 158 3.05 36.29 8.30
N VAL A 159 3.24 35.05 8.72
CA VAL A 159 3.24 33.90 7.81
C VAL A 159 1.82 33.63 7.33
N ASP A 160 1.64 33.49 6.01
CA ASP A 160 0.37 33.04 5.44
C ASP A 160 -0.02 31.67 6.03
N VAL A 161 -1.13 31.66 6.79
CA VAL A 161 -1.61 30.49 7.51
C VAL A 161 -1.96 29.33 6.56
N HIS A 162 -2.46 29.61 5.36
CA HIS A 162 -2.75 28.61 4.35
C HIS A 162 -1.47 28.02 3.76
N LEU A 163 -0.46 28.85 3.50
CA LEU A 163 0.84 28.41 3.03
C LEU A 163 1.54 27.52 4.07
N TYR A 164 1.54 27.95 5.34
CA TYR A 164 2.10 27.18 6.45
C TYR A 164 1.41 25.81 6.62
N ARG A 165 0.07 25.79 6.64
CA ARG A 165 -0.71 24.55 6.69
C ARG A 165 -0.44 23.64 5.50
N SER A 166 -0.27 24.21 4.30
CA SER A 166 0.08 23.46 3.09
C SER A 166 1.47 22.81 3.20
N MET A 167 2.45 23.52 3.76
CA MET A 167 3.79 22.97 4.03
C MET A 167 3.75 21.82 5.05
N ILE A 168 3.13 22.05 6.21
CA ILE A 168 3.03 21.05 7.27
C ILE A 168 2.24 19.82 6.80
N GLY A 169 1.17 19.99 6.04
CA GLY A 169 0.41 18.87 5.46
C GLY A 169 1.23 18.06 4.45
N SER A 170 2.02 18.72 3.61
CA SER A 170 2.90 18.05 2.63
C SER A 170 4.02 17.29 3.33
N LEU A 171 4.58 17.86 4.41
CA LEU A 171 5.62 17.24 5.23
C LEU A 171 5.10 16.07 6.07
N MET A 172 3.92 16.21 6.68
CA MET A 172 3.26 15.12 7.41
C MET A 172 3.07 13.92 6.48
N TYR A 173 2.53 14.13 5.28
CA TYR A 173 2.35 13.06 4.30
C TYR A 173 3.66 12.33 3.97
N LEU A 174 4.76 13.06 3.85
CA LEU A 174 6.12 12.50 3.71
C LEU A 174 6.53 11.65 4.92
N THR A 175 6.39 12.16 6.14
CA THR A 175 6.79 11.45 7.37
C THR A 175 5.95 10.19 7.67
N THR A 176 4.65 10.21 7.40
CA THR A 176 3.76 9.06 7.65
C THR A 176 3.98 7.93 6.63
N SER A 177 4.60 8.24 5.49
CA SER A 177 4.87 7.28 4.41
C SER A 177 6.36 6.85 4.31
N ARG A 178 7.28 7.61 4.94
CA ARG A 178 8.70 7.28 5.13
C ARG A 178 8.99 7.05 6.61
N LEU A 179 8.75 5.82 7.09
CA LEU A 179 9.03 5.43 8.49
C LEU A 179 10.50 5.68 8.89
N ASP A 180 11.43 5.64 7.94
CA ASP A 180 12.85 5.96 8.11
C ASP A 180 13.12 7.43 8.46
N ILE A 181 12.18 8.35 8.17
CA ILE A 181 12.27 9.77 8.55
C ILE A 181 11.58 10.00 9.90
N MET A 182 10.49 9.28 10.17
CA MET A 182 9.71 9.43 11.41
C MET A 182 10.46 8.97 12.67
N PHE A 183 11.45 8.08 12.53
CA PHE A 183 12.21 7.49 13.64
C PHE A 183 13.71 7.87 13.67
N VAL A 184 14.14 8.93 12.98
CA VAL A 184 15.50 9.46 13.15
C VAL A 184 15.55 10.23 14.47
N VAL A 185 16.11 9.60 15.50
CA VAL A 185 16.50 10.22 16.78
C VAL A 185 17.86 10.87 16.64
#